data_AF-A0A1G0ZKQ2-F1
#
_entry.id   AF-A0A1G0ZKQ2-F1
#
_cell.length_a   1.000
_cell.length_b   1.000
_cell.length_c   1.000
_cell.angle_alpha   90.00
_cell.angle_beta   90.00
_cell.angle_gamma   90.00
#
_symmetry.space_group_name_H-M   'P 1'
#
loop_
_entity.id
_entity.type
_entity.pdbx_description
1 polymer ?
#
loop_
_entity_poly.entity_id
_entity_poly.type
_entity_poly.pdbx_seq_one_letter_code
_entity_poly.pdbx_strand_id
1 'polypeptide(L)'
;MAISSVSAQDDKKSVFTAEQSSGGKIIDLSGGRKAVTIDKSCEPNYKKKEDALIEWKVPAPLPAGWYHGIVEFCTKEGEEKSWYNSHMGVSIVTAGQTISANIMENFQSKKEEPQQFEFWIYSPFPISSIRITPVYDDLWKYKRLYPVAQVSLEPVQQPSLDASKVATVGLEVKPDGSASLPCPLPPGLWMLKAPLTKECTVTFEGEDGKSFQTPYPFDQWKRPGAIYSFMGSPIKKLAFKTAAVSKTVELQHSITREQKEPLLADLELMKVVDPSKPESGQLELTGSGLTGDAPAFPLLPMGKKTAVLTTWDDGKPDDLRCAEILNRLGYRPTFFLNNDAPAMKFLEKLEGMNGEIGSHCYHHPSLYRLTPERAAEECVAMRKLLEKTLGHPVISFAYPNGYAASYDVEGDYVLRAVKAAGYWACRTTSGSVFTVDTIGDPMTLKTNGFFGNEKDLLRQWDETRAKNGGIFYFWGHSWQIGKTDEQWKKFEDFCAKFANCPDAWYASQGELSIWLWLRSNVKMEVADKSPAKVAVKITRPWLHPYLSAKCPVSLKVPAGVEKAVWQGKEVPVANGVVELKWNQENSKN
;
A
#
# COMPACT_ATOMS: atom_id res chain seq x y z
N MET A 1 11.12 17.27 -56.56
CA MET A 1 10.32 16.22 -57.23
C MET A 1 10.72 14.90 -56.59
N ALA A 2 9.89 14.10 -55.93
CA ALA A 2 8.43 14.06 -55.85
C ALA A 2 7.96 14.11 -54.37
N ILE A 3 7.07 15.06 -54.12
CA ILE A 3 6.06 15.03 -53.06
C ILE A 3 4.85 14.35 -53.71
N SER A 4 4.32 13.28 -53.10
CA SER A 4 3.02 12.63 -53.37
C SER A 4 3.15 11.16 -52.91
N SER A 5 2.29 10.57 -52.11
CA SER A 5 0.88 10.87 -51.81
C SER A 5 0.52 10.28 -50.45
N VAL A 6 -0.11 11.10 -49.62
CA VAL A 6 -1.16 10.61 -48.71
C VAL A 6 -2.25 10.03 -49.61
N SER A 7 -2.47 8.71 -49.59
CA SER A 7 -3.61 8.11 -50.29
C SER A 7 -4.88 8.49 -49.54
N ALA A 8 -5.79 9.16 -50.25
CA ALA A 8 -7.06 9.65 -49.74
C ALA A 8 -8.07 8.51 -49.48
N GLN A 9 -8.95 8.76 -48.50
CA GLN A 9 -10.17 8.04 -48.12
C GLN A 9 -10.05 6.79 -47.25
N ASP A 10 -9.46 7.00 -46.07
CA ASP A 10 -10.14 6.89 -44.77
C ASP A 10 -9.91 8.23 -44.03
N ASP A 11 -10.57 9.31 -44.51
CA ASP A 11 -10.15 10.73 -44.49
C ASP A 11 -9.97 11.43 -43.10
N LYS A 12 -9.86 10.68 -42.00
CA LYS A 12 -9.58 11.26 -40.68
C LYS A 12 -8.46 10.55 -39.89
N LYS A 13 -8.01 9.36 -40.29
CA LYS A 13 -7.03 8.58 -39.53
C LYS A 13 -5.59 8.93 -39.90
N SER A 14 -4.79 9.36 -38.92
CA SER A 14 -3.36 9.59 -39.07
C SER A 14 -2.58 8.35 -38.65
N VAL A 15 -1.63 7.89 -39.49
CA VAL A 15 -0.78 6.73 -39.22
C VAL A 15 0.68 7.14 -39.21
N PHE A 16 1.40 6.73 -38.16
CA PHE A 16 2.78 7.07 -37.86
C PHE A 16 3.63 5.80 -37.83
N THR A 17 4.44 5.57 -38.87
CA THR A 17 5.22 4.33 -39.02
C THR A 17 6.58 4.42 -38.35
N ALA A 18 7.22 3.29 -38.09
CA ALA A 18 8.55 3.23 -37.48
C ALA A 18 9.61 4.08 -38.21
N GLU A 19 9.58 4.17 -39.55
CA GLU A 19 10.56 4.95 -40.32
C GLU A 19 10.40 6.46 -40.16
N GLN A 20 9.21 6.92 -39.76
CA GLN A 20 8.94 8.33 -39.50
C GLN A 20 9.34 8.76 -38.09
N SER A 21 9.75 7.81 -37.24
CA SER A 21 10.13 8.08 -35.86
C SER A 21 11.49 8.76 -35.75
N SER A 22 11.64 9.51 -34.68
CA SER A 22 12.90 10.01 -34.15
C SER A 22 13.11 9.46 -32.75
N GLY A 23 14.37 9.21 -32.37
CA GLY A 23 14.67 8.45 -31.15
C GLY A 23 14.41 6.95 -31.33
N GLY A 24 14.85 6.15 -30.34
CA GLY A 24 14.84 4.69 -30.45
C GLY A 24 15.76 4.13 -31.55
N LYS A 25 15.64 2.82 -31.79
CA LYS A 25 16.37 2.08 -32.82
C LYS A 25 15.40 1.40 -33.76
N ILE A 26 15.48 1.73 -35.05
CA ILE A 26 14.75 1.02 -36.10
C ILE A 26 15.38 -0.37 -36.28
N ILE A 27 14.53 -1.38 -36.39
CA ILE A 27 14.89 -2.76 -36.66
C ILE A 27 14.13 -3.27 -37.89
N ASP A 28 14.78 -4.12 -38.67
CA ASP A 28 14.16 -4.85 -39.76
C ASP A 28 13.58 -6.17 -39.24
N LEU A 29 12.35 -6.47 -39.64
CA LEU A 29 11.63 -7.70 -39.32
C LEU A 29 11.46 -8.55 -40.58
N SER A 30 11.05 -9.80 -40.38
CA SER A 30 10.70 -10.70 -41.46
C SER A 30 9.65 -10.10 -42.40
N GLY A 31 9.76 -10.43 -43.69
CA GLY A 31 8.87 -9.90 -44.73
C GLY A 31 9.09 -8.42 -45.06
N GLY A 32 10.21 -7.82 -44.65
CA GLY A 32 10.57 -6.44 -45.02
C GLY A 32 9.86 -5.34 -44.21
N ARG A 33 9.15 -5.72 -43.14
CA ARG A 33 8.52 -4.76 -42.22
C ARG A 33 9.57 -4.12 -41.32
N LYS A 34 9.35 -2.86 -40.94
CA LYS A 34 10.20 -2.14 -39.98
C LYS A 34 9.46 -1.86 -38.70
N ALA A 35 10.18 -1.85 -37.59
CA ALA A 35 9.67 -1.47 -36.28
C ALA A 35 10.71 -0.65 -35.53
N VAL A 36 10.30 0.06 -34.47
CA VAL A 36 11.19 0.87 -33.63
C VAL A 36 11.12 0.42 -32.17
N THR A 37 12.28 0.29 -31.52
CA THR A 37 12.41 -0.12 -30.11
C THR A 37 13.17 0.91 -29.28
N ILE A 38 12.92 0.93 -27.98
CA ILE A 38 13.67 1.69 -26.96
C ILE A 38 14.17 0.77 -25.84
N ASP A 39 14.40 -0.50 -26.16
CA ASP A 39 14.97 -1.48 -25.23
C ASP A 39 16.44 -1.16 -24.88
N LYS A 40 17.01 -1.97 -23.97
CA LYS A 40 18.39 -1.85 -23.50
C LYS A 40 19.45 -1.74 -24.63
N SER A 41 19.20 -2.23 -25.84
CA SER A 41 20.15 -2.08 -26.96
C SER A 41 20.35 -0.62 -27.40
N CYS A 42 19.48 0.29 -26.96
CA CYS A 42 19.57 1.72 -27.23
C CYS A 42 20.31 2.50 -26.12
N GLU A 43 20.57 1.89 -24.95
CA GLU A 43 21.22 2.57 -23.80
C GLU A 43 22.50 3.33 -24.16
N PRO A 44 23.46 2.77 -24.94
CA PRO A 44 24.68 3.50 -25.31
C PRO A 44 24.43 4.73 -26.19
N ASN A 45 23.26 4.82 -26.82
CA ASN A 45 22.90 5.91 -27.73
C ASN A 45 22.17 7.07 -27.02
N TYR A 46 21.77 6.89 -25.75
CA TYR A 46 21.13 7.93 -24.97
C TYR A 46 22.18 8.77 -24.24
N LYS A 47 22.30 10.05 -24.61
CA LYS A 47 23.21 10.99 -23.93
C LYS A 47 22.68 11.36 -22.55
N LYS A 48 21.35 11.45 -22.43
CA LYS A 48 20.60 11.64 -21.19
C LYS A 48 19.43 10.67 -21.15
N LYS A 49 18.95 10.38 -19.94
CA LYS A 49 17.77 9.55 -19.71
C LYS A 49 16.52 10.08 -20.43
N GLU A 50 16.34 11.39 -20.49
CA GLU A 50 15.22 12.00 -21.21
C GLU A 50 15.21 11.70 -22.72
N ASP A 51 16.35 11.26 -23.28
CA ASP A 51 16.48 10.90 -24.69
C ASP A 51 15.93 9.49 -24.99
N ALA A 52 15.58 8.71 -23.95
CA ALA A 52 15.01 7.38 -24.09
C ALA A 52 13.52 7.44 -24.46
N LEU A 53 13.24 7.86 -25.70
CA LEU A 53 11.89 7.97 -26.24
C LEU A 53 11.83 7.61 -27.72
N ILE A 54 10.62 7.33 -28.19
CA ILE A 54 10.27 7.31 -29.61
C ILE A 54 9.33 8.50 -29.84
N GLU A 55 9.61 9.35 -30.82
CA GLU A 55 8.79 10.51 -31.15
C GLU A 55 8.45 10.57 -32.63
N TRP A 56 7.18 10.85 -32.92
CA TRP A 56 6.68 11.21 -34.24
C TRP A 56 6.19 12.65 -34.20
N LYS A 57 6.84 13.53 -34.97
CA LYS A 57 6.36 14.90 -35.15
C LYS A 57 5.22 14.91 -36.16
N VAL A 58 4.14 15.62 -35.84
CA VAL A 58 3.03 15.83 -36.77
C VAL A 58 3.36 17.05 -37.64
N PRO A 59 3.44 16.92 -38.98
CA PRO A 59 3.83 18.04 -39.85
C PRO A 59 2.88 19.25 -39.78
N ALA A 60 1.59 19.00 -39.60
CA ALA A 60 0.58 20.01 -39.31
C ALA A 60 -0.16 19.58 -38.03
N PRO A 61 -0.26 20.42 -36.98
CA PRO A 61 -0.83 20.00 -35.72
C PRO A 61 -2.25 19.44 -35.88
N LEU A 62 -2.51 18.27 -35.28
CA LEU A 62 -3.86 17.70 -35.30
C LEU A 62 -4.77 18.57 -34.42
N PRO A 63 -6.05 18.80 -34.81
CA PRO A 63 -6.97 19.63 -34.02
C PRO A 63 -7.16 19.16 -32.58
N ALA A 64 -7.57 20.08 -31.69
CA ALA A 64 -8.06 19.71 -30.36
C ALA A 64 -9.31 18.82 -30.47
N GLY A 65 -9.49 17.91 -29.51
CA GLY A 65 -10.61 16.97 -29.50
C GLY A 65 -10.23 15.59 -28.98
N TRP A 66 -11.17 14.65 -29.14
CA TRP A 66 -10.96 13.24 -28.83
C TRP A 66 -10.30 12.51 -29.98
N TYR A 67 -9.41 11.58 -29.63
CA TYR A 67 -8.81 10.63 -30.56
C TYR A 67 -8.94 9.21 -30.02
N HIS A 68 -9.29 8.28 -30.91
CA HIS A 68 -9.06 6.85 -30.73
C HIS A 68 -7.68 6.51 -31.29
N GLY A 69 -6.83 5.94 -30.45
CA GLY A 69 -5.45 5.60 -30.78
C GLY A 69 -5.19 4.11 -30.68
N ILE A 70 -4.35 3.61 -31.60
CA ILE A 70 -3.89 2.22 -31.60
C ILE A 70 -2.38 2.22 -31.72
N VAL A 71 -1.68 1.63 -30.75
CA VAL A 71 -0.26 1.27 -30.88
C VAL A 71 -0.18 -0.17 -31.34
N GLU A 72 0.40 -0.40 -32.50
CA GLU A 72 0.65 -1.73 -33.02
C GLU A 72 2.09 -2.14 -32.73
N PHE A 73 2.27 -3.30 -32.12
CA PHE A 73 3.56 -3.87 -31.82
C PHE A 73 3.86 -5.07 -32.72
N CYS A 74 5.14 -5.41 -32.85
CA CYS A 74 5.60 -6.60 -33.56
C CYS A 74 6.22 -7.62 -32.62
N THR A 75 5.95 -8.90 -32.86
CA THR A 75 6.70 -10.02 -32.28
C THR A 75 8.04 -10.18 -33.00
N LYS A 76 9.16 -10.30 -32.28
CA LYS A 76 10.45 -10.66 -32.91
C LYS A 76 10.46 -12.17 -33.22
N GLU A 77 10.66 -12.55 -34.48
CA GLU A 77 10.74 -13.96 -34.90
C GLU A 77 11.97 -14.66 -34.31
N GLY A 78 11.84 -15.95 -33.96
CA GLY A 78 12.95 -16.77 -33.47
C GLY A 78 13.27 -16.64 -31.97
N GLU A 79 12.56 -15.81 -31.21
CA GLU A 79 12.73 -15.74 -29.76
C GLU A 79 11.61 -16.51 -29.01
N GLU A 80 11.98 -17.60 -28.35
CA GLU A 80 11.06 -18.47 -27.57
C GLU A 80 10.58 -17.85 -26.24
N LYS A 81 11.12 -16.70 -25.83
CA LYS A 81 10.88 -16.11 -24.50
C LYS A 81 9.78 -15.05 -24.56
N SER A 82 8.99 -14.96 -23.48
CA SER A 82 7.92 -13.96 -23.31
C SER A 82 8.47 -12.52 -23.31
N TRP A 83 7.85 -11.65 -24.12
CA TRP A 83 8.08 -10.19 -24.17
C TRP A 83 6.92 -9.48 -23.46
N TYR A 84 7.15 -8.27 -22.93
CA TYR A 84 6.12 -7.52 -22.21
C TYR A 84 6.30 -6.02 -22.36
N ASN A 85 5.25 -5.32 -22.80
CA ASN A 85 5.18 -3.86 -22.81
C ASN A 85 4.52 -3.34 -21.54
N SER A 86 5.05 -3.74 -20.39
CA SER A 86 4.64 -3.15 -19.12
C SER A 86 5.41 -1.85 -18.89
N HIS A 87 4.73 -0.83 -18.35
CA HIS A 87 5.36 0.41 -17.89
C HIS A 87 5.92 1.29 -19.02
N MET A 88 5.22 1.33 -20.15
CA MET A 88 5.39 2.35 -21.19
C MET A 88 4.20 3.30 -21.19
N GLY A 89 4.39 4.54 -21.62
CA GLY A 89 3.33 5.50 -21.86
C GLY A 89 3.30 5.89 -23.34
N VAL A 90 2.11 5.95 -23.93
CA VAL A 90 1.88 6.66 -25.19
C VAL A 90 1.33 8.04 -24.86
N SER A 91 2.01 9.08 -25.34
CA SER A 91 1.70 10.46 -25.01
C SER A 91 1.44 11.27 -26.26
N ILE A 92 0.48 12.18 -26.19
CA ILE A 92 0.36 13.28 -27.15
C ILE A 92 0.97 14.53 -26.53
N VAL A 93 1.72 15.27 -27.33
CA VAL A 93 2.39 16.50 -26.94
C VAL A 93 1.68 17.66 -27.62
N THR A 94 1.43 18.71 -26.84
CA THR A 94 0.79 19.94 -27.30
C THR A 94 1.64 21.13 -26.87
N ALA A 95 1.25 22.34 -27.25
CA ALA A 95 1.91 23.56 -26.79
C ALA A 95 1.76 23.80 -25.28
N GLY A 96 0.70 23.28 -24.66
CA GLY A 96 0.36 23.54 -23.24
C GLY A 96 0.57 22.36 -22.30
N GLN A 97 0.57 21.12 -22.81
CA GLN A 97 0.52 19.90 -21.99
C GLN A 97 1.04 18.67 -22.76
N THR A 98 1.62 17.73 -22.02
CA THR A 98 1.78 16.33 -22.47
C THR A 98 0.73 15.48 -21.76
N ILE A 99 -0.06 14.72 -22.50
CA ILE A 99 -1.18 13.91 -21.98
C ILE A 99 -0.87 12.45 -22.31
N SER A 100 -0.96 11.53 -21.34
CA SER A 100 -0.41 10.18 -21.51
C SER A 100 -1.40 9.06 -21.16
N ALA A 101 -1.46 8.03 -22.01
CA ALA A 101 -2.11 6.75 -21.71
C ALA A 101 -1.03 5.71 -21.33
N ASN A 102 -1.16 5.07 -20.17
CA ASN A 102 -0.20 4.09 -19.70
C ASN A 102 -0.51 2.71 -20.30
N ILE A 103 0.48 2.11 -20.92
CA ILE A 103 0.49 0.73 -21.41
C ILE A 103 0.92 -0.14 -20.22
N MET A 104 0.01 -0.43 -19.27
CA MET A 104 0.34 -1.21 -18.06
C MET A 104 -0.54 -2.45 -17.84
N GLU A 105 -1.86 -2.38 -18.03
CA GLU A 105 -2.77 -3.35 -17.40
C GLU A 105 -3.59 -4.22 -18.39
N ASN A 106 -3.76 -3.74 -19.63
CA ASN A 106 -4.54 -4.45 -20.66
C ASN A 106 -3.71 -5.14 -21.75
N PHE A 107 -2.39 -4.98 -21.75
CA PHE A 107 -1.54 -5.66 -22.73
C PHE A 107 -1.12 -7.04 -22.23
N GLN A 108 -2.01 -8.03 -22.36
CA GLN A 108 -1.64 -9.44 -22.24
C GLN A 108 -1.36 -10.00 -23.62
N SER A 109 -0.09 -10.11 -23.98
CA SER A 109 0.33 -10.75 -25.22
C SER A 109 0.02 -12.25 -25.16
N LYS A 110 -0.95 -12.73 -25.93
CA LYS A 110 -0.91 -14.11 -26.42
C LYS A 110 -0.20 -14.11 -27.76
N LYS A 111 0.66 -15.12 -27.99
CA LYS A 111 1.49 -15.25 -29.20
C LYS A 111 0.67 -15.27 -30.50
N GLU A 112 -0.62 -15.58 -30.41
CA GLU A 112 -1.55 -15.80 -31.53
C GLU A 112 -2.49 -14.61 -31.78
N GLU A 113 -2.48 -13.56 -30.96
CA GLU A 113 -3.37 -12.40 -31.08
C GLU A 113 -2.59 -11.16 -31.61
N PRO A 114 -3.25 -10.25 -32.37
CA PRO A 114 -2.67 -8.98 -32.78
C PRO A 114 -2.14 -8.22 -31.56
N GLN A 115 -0.86 -7.83 -31.60
CA GLN A 115 -0.23 -7.12 -30.50
C GLN A 115 -0.61 -5.64 -30.57
N GLN A 116 -1.81 -5.29 -30.13
CA GLN A 116 -2.36 -3.93 -30.20
C GLN A 116 -2.66 -3.39 -28.81
N PHE A 117 -2.41 -2.09 -28.62
CA PHE A 117 -2.86 -1.34 -27.46
C PHE A 117 -3.78 -0.21 -27.92
N GLU A 118 -5.05 -0.33 -27.58
CA GLU A 118 -6.08 0.66 -27.86
C GLU A 118 -6.23 1.65 -26.70
N PHE A 119 -6.38 2.93 -27.02
CA PHE A 119 -6.60 3.99 -26.05
C PHE A 119 -7.44 5.14 -26.62
N TRP A 120 -8.08 5.88 -25.72
CA TRP A 120 -8.79 7.11 -26.02
C TRP A 120 -8.11 8.27 -25.33
N ILE A 121 -7.92 9.36 -26.05
CA ILE A 121 -7.25 10.54 -25.49
C ILE A 121 -7.97 11.82 -25.92
N TYR A 122 -8.27 12.69 -24.96
CA TYR A 122 -8.80 14.02 -25.23
C TYR A 122 -7.72 15.06 -24.99
N SER A 123 -7.56 15.97 -25.96
CA SER A 123 -6.69 17.13 -25.83
C SER A 123 -7.48 18.43 -26.01
N PRO A 124 -7.34 19.40 -25.09
CA PRO A 124 -7.87 20.74 -25.28
C PRO A 124 -7.03 21.58 -26.26
N PHE A 125 -5.83 21.10 -26.64
CA PHE A 125 -4.90 21.81 -27.52
C PHE A 125 -4.56 21.00 -28.78
N PRO A 126 -4.16 21.66 -29.87
CA PRO A 126 -3.63 20.98 -31.04
C PRO A 126 -2.40 20.12 -30.73
N ILE A 127 -2.33 18.94 -31.33
CA ILE A 127 -1.31 17.92 -31.09
C ILE A 127 -0.16 18.12 -32.06
N SER A 128 1.06 18.31 -31.54
CA SER A 128 2.27 18.55 -32.34
C SER A 128 3.18 17.33 -32.47
N SER A 129 3.15 16.41 -31.51
CA SER A 129 3.86 15.13 -31.61
C SER A 129 3.20 14.03 -30.80
N ILE A 130 3.57 12.80 -31.14
CA ILE A 130 3.23 11.59 -30.39
C ILE A 130 4.54 11.02 -29.86
N ARG A 131 4.53 10.58 -28.61
CA ARG A 131 5.69 9.98 -27.95
C ARG A 131 5.34 8.63 -27.35
N ILE A 132 6.35 7.76 -27.34
CA ILE A 132 6.36 6.57 -26.50
C ILE A 132 7.55 6.68 -25.56
N THR A 133 7.28 6.65 -24.26
CA THR A 133 8.28 6.85 -23.21
C THR A 133 8.21 5.76 -22.14
N PRO A 134 9.34 5.38 -21.52
CA PRO A 134 9.34 4.62 -20.28
C PRO A 134 8.60 5.38 -19.18
N VAL A 135 7.76 4.69 -18.39
CA VAL A 135 7.09 5.25 -17.21
C VAL A 135 8.04 5.32 -16.01
N TYR A 136 9.04 4.44 -15.96
CA TYR A 136 10.04 4.42 -14.89
C TYR A 136 11.40 4.90 -15.35
N ASP A 137 12.17 5.30 -14.34
CA ASP A 137 13.46 5.93 -14.54
C ASP A 137 14.59 4.97 -14.97
N ASP A 138 14.33 3.68 -14.84
CA ASP A 138 15.31 2.60 -14.89
C ASP A 138 15.23 1.81 -16.19
N LEU A 139 16.07 2.15 -17.18
CA LEU A 139 16.10 1.47 -18.48
C LEU A 139 16.42 -0.03 -18.39
N TRP A 140 17.11 -0.46 -17.32
CA TRP A 140 17.44 -1.87 -17.06
C TRP A 140 16.22 -2.78 -16.90
N LYS A 141 15.04 -2.22 -16.59
CA LYS A 141 13.77 -2.95 -16.50
C LYS A 141 13.20 -3.31 -17.87
N TYR A 142 13.70 -2.70 -18.95
CA TYR A 142 13.18 -2.81 -20.31
C TYR A 142 14.10 -3.64 -21.21
N LYS A 143 14.40 -4.88 -20.79
CA LYS A 143 15.29 -5.79 -21.53
C LYS A 143 14.63 -6.41 -22.77
N ARG A 144 13.30 -6.49 -22.80
CA ARG A 144 12.51 -7.15 -23.85
C ARG A 144 11.16 -6.45 -24.07
N LEU A 145 11.20 -5.29 -24.72
CA LEU A 145 10.00 -4.58 -25.19
C LEU A 145 9.61 -5.05 -26.59
N TYR A 146 8.32 -5.23 -26.86
CA TYR A 146 7.86 -5.44 -28.22
C TYR A 146 8.10 -4.14 -29.02
N PRO A 147 8.84 -4.21 -30.13
CA PRO A 147 9.03 -3.09 -31.04
C PRO A 147 7.69 -2.55 -31.54
N VAL A 148 7.60 -1.22 -31.69
CA VAL A 148 6.41 -0.54 -32.21
C VAL A 148 6.49 -0.54 -33.73
N ALA A 149 5.46 -1.10 -34.38
CA ALA A 149 5.32 -1.09 -35.83
C ALA A 149 4.82 0.28 -36.28
N GLN A 150 3.71 0.73 -35.69
CA GLN A 150 3.07 1.99 -35.99
C GLN A 150 2.20 2.46 -34.81
N VAL A 151 1.89 3.75 -34.83
CA VAL A 151 0.83 4.34 -34.01
C VAL A 151 -0.19 4.95 -34.96
N SER A 152 -1.48 4.76 -34.69
CA SER A 152 -2.53 5.47 -35.41
C SER A 152 -3.38 6.30 -34.47
N LEU A 153 -3.86 7.46 -34.94
CA LEU A 153 -4.80 8.34 -34.25
C LEU A 153 -5.96 8.68 -35.19
N GLU A 154 -7.18 8.45 -34.75
CA GLU A 154 -8.40 8.78 -35.46
C GLU A 154 -9.25 9.73 -34.60
N PRO A 155 -9.59 10.94 -35.09
CA PRO A 155 -10.41 11.88 -34.34
C PRO A 155 -11.84 11.35 -34.23
N VAL A 156 -12.38 11.38 -33.03
CA VAL A 156 -13.75 10.96 -32.71
C VAL A 156 -14.48 12.12 -32.06
N GLN A 157 -15.80 12.22 -32.25
CA GLN A 157 -16.56 13.37 -31.75
C GLN A 157 -16.83 13.26 -30.25
N GLN A 158 -17.41 12.13 -29.83
CA GLN A 158 -17.61 11.77 -28.43
C GLN A 158 -17.51 10.23 -28.32
N PRO A 159 -16.46 9.69 -27.70
CA PRO A 159 -16.31 8.26 -27.60
C PRO A 159 -17.33 7.67 -26.62
N SER A 160 -17.86 6.49 -26.94
CA SER A 160 -18.56 5.65 -25.96
C SER A 160 -17.52 4.99 -25.07
N LEU A 161 -17.22 5.62 -23.94
CA LEU A 161 -16.27 5.11 -22.94
C LEU A 161 -17.00 4.29 -21.88
N ASP A 162 -16.40 3.17 -21.49
CA ASP A 162 -16.84 2.32 -20.39
C ASP A 162 -15.65 1.96 -19.48
N ALA A 163 -15.91 1.24 -18.39
CA ALA A 163 -14.92 0.88 -17.39
C ALA A 163 -13.75 0.01 -17.92
N SER A 164 -13.89 -0.59 -19.11
CA SER A 164 -12.86 -1.46 -19.72
C SER A 164 -11.89 -0.73 -20.64
N LYS A 165 -12.14 0.54 -20.96
CA LYS A 165 -11.37 1.31 -21.95
C LYS A 165 -10.30 2.19 -21.32
N VAL A 166 -9.12 2.26 -21.96
CA VAL A 166 -8.05 3.16 -21.53
C VAL A 166 -8.41 4.55 -22.00
N ALA A 167 -8.66 5.47 -21.07
CA ALA A 167 -8.99 6.84 -21.41
C ALA A 167 -8.11 7.83 -20.64
N THR A 168 -7.59 8.84 -21.33
CA THR A 168 -6.92 9.98 -20.68
C THR A 168 -7.49 11.29 -21.20
N VAL A 169 -7.72 12.25 -20.30
CA VAL A 169 -8.32 13.54 -20.59
C VAL A 169 -7.40 14.64 -20.11
N GLY A 170 -6.86 15.44 -21.03
CA GLY A 170 -6.27 16.73 -20.70
C GLY A 170 -7.36 17.77 -20.47
N LEU A 171 -7.23 18.55 -19.40
CA LEU A 171 -8.20 19.58 -19.05
C LEU A 171 -7.49 20.90 -18.82
N GLU A 172 -8.09 21.99 -19.29
CA GLU A 172 -7.74 23.33 -18.86
C GLU A 172 -8.46 23.66 -17.54
N VAL A 173 -7.73 24.23 -16.60
CA VAL A 173 -8.30 24.76 -15.35
C VAL A 173 -8.47 26.26 -15.49
N LYS A 174 -9.71 26.72 -15.32
CA LYS A 174 -10.06 28.15 -15.38
C LYS A 174 -9.55 28.90 -14.14
N PRO A 175 -9.46 30.24 -14.19
CA PRO A 175 -9.03 31.05 -13.05
C PRO A 175 -9.88 30.88 -11.78
N ASP A 176 -11.16 30.49 -11.93
CA ASP A 176 -12.07 30.19 -10.82
C ASP A 176 -11.88 28.78 -10.23
N GLY A 177 -10.93 28.00 -10.76
CA GLY A 177 -10.63 26.63 -10.35
C GLY A 177 -11.54 25.57 -11.00
N SER A 178 -12.49 25.94 -11.86
CA SER A 178 -13.31 24.96 -12.56
C SER A 178 -12.58 24.33 -13.76
N ALA A 179 -12.84 23.05 -14.02
CA ALA A 179 -12.39 22.37 -15.23
C ALA A 179 -13.59 21.79 -15.97
N SER A 180 -13.80 22.22 -17.22
CA SER A 180 -14.88 21.71 -18.08
C SER A 180 -14.49 20.35 -18.65
N LEU A 181 -15.27 19.32 -18.36
CA LEU A 181 -15.10 18.00 -18.96
C LEU A 181 -15.60 18.01 -20.42
N PRO A 182 -14.95 17.30 -21.36
CA PRO A 182 -15.38 17.25 -22.75
C PRO A 182 -16.70 16.50 -22.94
N CYS A 183 -16.98 15.57 -22.03
CA CYS A 183 -18.23 14.85 -21.86
C CYS A 183 -18.27 14.28 -20.44
N PRO A 184 -19.42 13.80 -19.94
CA PRO A 184 -19.43 12.97 -18.75
C PRO A 184 -18.44 11.81 -18.92
N LEU A 185 -17.57 11.61 -17.94
CA LEU A 185 -16.59 10.52 -17.95
C LEU A 185 -17.19 9.29 -17.29
N PRO A 186 -16.94 8.05 -17.75
CA PRO A 186 -17.57 6.86 -17.19
C PRO A 186 -17.26 6.66 -15.69
N PRO A 187 -18.13 5.92 -14.97
CA PRO A 187 -17.82 5.43 -13.64
C PRO A 187 -16.52 4.62 -13.65
N GLY A 188 -15.80 4.63 -12.54
CA GLY A 188 -14.57 3.89 -12.39
C GLY A 188 -13.52 4.61 -11.56
N LEU A 189 -12.31 4.06 -11.58
CA LEU A 189 -11.16 4.61 -10.88
C LEU A 189 -10.43 5.59 -11.79
N TRP A 190 -10.27 6.83 -11.33
CA TRP A 190 -9.58 7.88 -12.07
C TRP A 190 -8.36 8.36 -11.30
N MET A 191 -7.23 8.39 -11.99
CA MET A 191 -5.99 8.98 -11.51
C MET A 191 -5.87 10.42 -12.02
N LEU A 192 -5.80 11.37 -11.11
CA LEU A 192 -5.49 12.76 -11.40
C LEU A 192 -3.98 13.01 -11.27
N LYS A 193 -3.40 13.56 -12.34
CA LYS A 193 -2.03 14.08 -12.39
C LYS A 193 -2.07 15.57 -12.69
N ALA A 194 -1.37 16.37 -11.89
CA ALA A 194 -1.27 17.80 -12.08
C ALA A 194 0.09 18.30 -11.59
N PRO A 195 0.78 19.18 -12.34
CA PRO A 195 2.03 19.81 -11.89
C PRO A 195 1.73 20.93 -10.88
N LEU A 196 0.99 20.62 -9.82
CA LEU A 196 0.66 21.59 -8.78
C LEU A 196 1.93 22.00 -8.03
N THR A 197 1.97 23.25 -7.59
CA THR A 197 3.08 23.81 -6.80
C THR A 197 2.68 24.12 -5.35
N LYS A 198 1.38 23.96 -5.03
CA LYS A 198 0.77 24.18 -3.71
C LYS A 198 -0.35 23.18 -3.48
N GLU A 199 -0.65 22.91 -2.22
CA GLU A 199 -1.77 22.07 -1.79
C GLU A 199 -3.07 22.51 -2.43
N CYS A 200 -3.88 21.54 -2.85
CA CYS A 200 -5.17 21.77 -3.49
C CYS A 200 -6.19 20.76 -2.98
N THR A 201 -7.44 21.18 -2.88
CA THR A 201 -8.57 20.26 -2.72
C THR A 201 -9.28 20.13 -4.04
N VAL A 202 -9.54 18.90 -4.47
CA VAL A 202 -10.25 18.60 -5.72
C VAL A 202 -11.63 18.07 -5.36
N THR A 203 -12.67 18.65 -5.97
CA THR A 203 -14.05 18.19 -5.84
C THR A 203 -14.43 17.42 -7.09
N PHE A 204 -14.88 16.19 -6.90
CA PHE A 204 -15.50 15.36 -7.93
C PHE A 204 -17.02 15.39 -7.72
N GLU A 205 -17.78 15.57 -8.80
CA GLU A 205 -19.25 15.54 -8.78
C GLU A 205 -19.75 14.65 -9.92
N GLY A 206 -20.63 13.72 -9.59
CA GLY A 206 -21.23 12.75 -10.50
C GLY A 206 -22.57 13.19 -11.06
N GLU A 207 -23.05 12.51 -12.11
CA GLU A 207 -24.37 12.75 -12.69
C GLU A 207 -25.54 12.43 -11.74
N ASP A 208 -25.30 11.56 -10.75
CA ASP A 208 -26.24 11.24 -9.68
C ASP A 208 -26.33 12.34 -8.59
N GLY A 209 -25.60 13.45 -8.75
CA GLY A 209 -25.58 14.57 -7.82
C GLY A 209 -24.72 14.34 -6.58
N LYS A 210 -24.08 13.18 -6.44
CA LYS A 210 -23.12 12.94 -5.36
C LYS A 210 -21.81 13.64 -5.65
N SER A 211 -21.14 14.09 -4.60
CA SER A 211 -19.83 14.73 -4.70
C SER A 211 -18.96 14.45 -3.49
N PHE A 212 -17.65 14.44 -3.69
CA PHE A 212 -16.68 14.36 -2.59
C PHE A 212 -15.46 15.23 -2.88
N GLN A 213 -14.69 15.48 -1.82
CA GLN A 213 -13.45 16.25 -1.87
C GLN A 213 -12.27 15.36 -1.51
N THR A 214 -11.19 15.49 -2.27
CA THR A 214 -9.90 14.83 -1.99
C THR A 214 -8.80 15.87 -1.88
N PRO A 215 -7.92 15.78 -0.88
CA PRO A 215 -6.69 16.58 -0.85
C PRO A 215 -5.74 16.10 -1.95
N TYR A 216 -4.99 17.03 -2.54
CA TYR A 216 -3.87 16.75 -3.44
C TYR A 216 -2.56 16.81 -2.65
N PRO A 217 -2.01 15.65 -2.24
CA PRO A 217 -0.83 15.62 -1.41
C PRO A 217 0.42 15.97 -2.21
N PHE A 218 1.36 16.62 -1.53
CA PHE A 218 2.74 16.74 -1.96
C PHE A 218 3.55 15.69 -1.20
N ASP A 219 4.46 15.00 -1.90
CA ASP A 219 5.40 14.14 -1.20
C ASP A 219 6.40 14.99 -0.36
N GLN A 220 7.23 14.31 0.44
CA GLN A 220 8.26 14.94 1.27
C GLN A 220 9.29 15.79 0.48
N TRP A 221 9.35 15.64 -0.84
CA TRP A 221 10.20 16.39 -1.77
C TRP A 221 9.45 17.47 -2.54
N LYS A 222 8.19 17.76 -2.15
CA LYS A 222 7.27 18.68 -2.84
C LYS A 222 7.03 18.31 -4.30
N ARG A 223 7.11 17.02 -4.66
CA ARG A 223 6.66 16.54 -5.97
C ARG A 223 5.16 16.29 -5.89
N PRO A 224 4.37 16.76 -6.87
CA PRO A 224 2.96 16.45 -6.91
C PRO A 224 2.79 14.94 -7.08
N GLY A 225 2.13 14.29 -6.11
CA GLY A 225 1.73 12.88 -6.25
C GLY A 225 0.64 12.73 -7.31
N ALA A 226 0.25 11.50 -7.62
CA ALA A 226 -1.01 11.24 -8.33
C ALA A 226 -2.09 10.90 -7.30
N ILE A 227 -3.31 11.44 -7.47
CA ILE A 227 -4.45 11.04 -6.65
C ILE A 227 -5.27 10.02 -7.41
N TYR A 228 -5.68 8.96 -6.76
CA TYR A 228 -6.68 8.05 -7.27
C TYR A 228 -8.04 8.35 -6.61
N SER A 229 -9.11 8.36 -7.38
CA SER A 229 -10.46 8.62 -6.90
C SER A 229 -11.46 7.76 -7.66
N PHE A 230 -12.36 7.11 -6.94
CA PHE A 230 -13.38 6.24 -7.52
C PHE A 230 -14.73 6.96 -7.57
N MET A 231 -15.37 6.89 -8.73
CA MET A 231 -16.70 7.46 -8.99
C MET A 231 -17.65 6.33 -9.40
N GLY A 232 -18.71 6.10 -8.62
CA GLY A 232 -19.73 5.09 -8.92
C GLY A 232 -20.74 5.53 -9.98
N SER A 233 -20.75 6.81 -10.36
CA SER A 233 -21.56 7.41 -11.41
C SER A 233 -20.68 8.17 -12.40
N PRO A 234 -21.15 8.47 -13.63
CA PRO A 234 -20.36 9.25 -14.57
C PRO A 234 -19.95 10.60 -13.96
N ILE A 235 -18.68 10.99 -14.12
CA ILE A 235 -18.16 12.25 -13.61
C ILE A 235 -18.70 13.38 -14.47
N LYS A 236 -19.44 14.29 -13.85
CA LYS A 236 -20.05 15.45 -14.50
C LYS A 236 -19.22 16.71 -14.36
N LYS A 237 -18.53 16.88 -13.23
CA LYS A 237 -17.78 18.11 -12.93
C LYS A 237 -16.58 17.87 -12.04
N LEU A 238 -15.53 18.65 -12.30
CA LEU A 238 -14.30 18.69 -11.51
C LEU A 238 -13.99 20.15 -11.12
N ALA A 239 -13.67 20.39 -9.86
CA ALA A 239 -13.32 21.73 -9.36
C ALA A 239 -12.13 21.70 -8.39
N PHE A 240 -11.26 22.70 -8.49
CA PHE A 240 -10.02 22.83 -7.74
C PHE A 240 -10.09 24.06 -6.82
N LYS A 241 -9.94 23.86 -5.51
CA LYS A 241 -10.09 24.92 -4.51
C LYS A 241 -8.75 25.21 -3.81
N THR A 242 -7.87 26.02 -4.43
CA THR A 242 -6.76 26.82 -3.83
C THR A 242 -6.00 27.66 -4.90
N ALA A 243 -5.18 28.63 -4.47
CA ALA A 243 -4.56 29.68 -5.31
C ALA A 243 -3.31 29.23 -6.10
N ALA A 244 -3.38 29.43 -7.43
CA ALA A 244 -2.43 29.01 -8.47
C ALA A 244 -2.47 27.52 -8.80
N VAL A 245 -3.64 27.07 -9.26
CA VAL A 245 -3.79 25.77 -9.94
C VAL A 245 -2.91 25.76 -11.18
N SER A 246 -2.32 24.61 -11.51
CA SER A 246 -1.75 24.39 -12.83
C SER A 246 -2.79 24.78 -13.89
N LYS A 247 -2.37 25.44 -14.98
CA LYS A 247 -3.28 25.77 -16.09
C LYS A 247 -3.90 24.51 -16.72
N THR A 248 -3.24 23.37 -16.56
CA THR A 248 -3.65 22.11 -17.14
C THR A 248 -3.56 20.96 -16.14
N VAL A 249 -4.49 20.03 -16.21
CA VAL A 249 -4.47 18.78 -15.45
C VAL A 249 -4.74 17.60 -16.37
N GLU A 250 -4.37 16.40 -15.94
CA GLU A 250 -4.56 15.16 -16.66
C GLU A 250 -5.36 14.19 -15.78
N LEU A 251 -6.49 13.70 -16.30
CA LEU A 251 -7.26 12.61 -15.71
C LEU A 251 -7.03 11.34 -16.52
N GLN A 252 -6.61 10.27 -15.87
CA GLN A 252 -6.35 8.98 -16.48
C GLN A 252 -7.25 7.93 -15.86
N HIS A 253 -8.05 7.26 -16.69
CA HIS A 253 -8.88 6.15 -16.27
C HIS A 253 -8.01 4.93 -16.00
N SER A 254 -8.11 4.39 -14.79
CA SER A 254 -7.38 3.20 -14.35
C SER A 254 -8.26 1.99 -14.58
N ILE A 255 -7.83 1.10 -15.48
CA ILE A 255 -8.60 -0.10 -15.80
C ILE A 255 -8.32 -1.14 -14.74
N THR A 256 -9.28 -1.29 -13.85
CA THR A 256 -9.29 -2.42 -12.93
C THR A 256 -9.97 -3.57 -13.65
N ARG A 257 -9.29 -4.71 -13.78
CA ARG A 257 -9.94 -5.92 -14.29
C ARG A 257 -11.05 -6.30 -13.32
N GLU A 258 -12.25 -6.44 -13.87
CA GLU A 258 -13.39 -6.93 -13.12
C GLU A 258 -13.09 -8.34 -12.61
N GLN A 259 -13.17 -8.54 -11.30
CA GLN A 259 -13.14 -9.90 -10.77
C GLN A 259 -14.55 -10.45 -10.79
N LYS A 260 -14.77 -11.49 -11.61
CA LYS A 260 -16.11 -12.04 -11.87
C LYS A 260 -16.75 -12.74 -10.67
N GLU A 261 -15.96 -13.24 -9.72
CA GLU A 261 -16.45 -13.97 -8.55
C GLU A 261 -15.71 -13.57 -7.27
N PRO A 262 -16.39 -13.42 -6.12
CA PRO A 262 -15.76 -13.04 -4.86
C PRO A 262 -14.79 -14.12 -4.33
N LEU A 263 -13.55 -13.73 -4.01
CA LEU A 263 -12.52 -14.58 -3.42
C LEU A 263 -13.01 -15.17 -2.10
N LEU A 264 -12.96 -16.51 -1.99
CA LEU A 264 -13.23 -17.22 -0.74
C LEU A 264 -14.57 -16.83 -0.11
N ALA A 265 -15.61 -16.71 -0.93
CA ALA A 265 -16.95 -16.28 -0.51
C ALA A 265 -17.50 -17.11 0.67
N ASP A 266 -17.26 -18.42 0.65
CA ASP A 266 -17.81 -19.38 1.62
C ASP A 266 -17.11 -19.40 2.99
N LEU A 267 -16.00 -18.68 3.17
CA LEU A 267 -15.31 -18.61 4.45
C LEU A 267 -15.80 -17.41 5.26
N GLU A 268 -16.01 -17.58 6.55
CA GLU A 268 -16.29 -16.48 7.47
C GLU A 268 -15.03 -16.05 8.22
N LEU A 269 -14.96 -14.77 8.57
CA LEU A 269 -13.89 -14.26 9.43
C LEU A 269 -14.13 -14.67 10.88
N MET A 270 -13.06 -15.07 11.55
CA MET A 270 -13.12 -15.41 12.96
C MET A 270 -13.46 -14.17 13.79
N LYS A 271 -14.33 -14.38 14.78
CA LYS A 271 -14.72 -13.34 15.73
C LYS A 271 -13.53 -13.00 16.63
N VAL A 272 -13.11 -11.74 16.59
CA VAL A 272 -12.00 -11.23 17.41
C VAL A 272 -12.48 -10.79 18.79
N VAL A 273 -13.58 -10.02 18.83
CA VAL A 273 -14.16 -9.46 20.06
C VAL A 273 -15.67 -9.66 20.08
N ASP A 274 -16.23 -9.90 21.27
CA ASP A 274 -17.67 -9.93 21.52
C ASP A 274 -18.05 -8.97 22.66
N PRO A 275 -18.48 -7.74 22.35
CA PRO A 275 -18.91 -6.77 23.36
C PRO A 275 -20.14 -7.22 24.15
N SER A 276 -20.95 -8.13 23.59
CA SER A 276 -22.15 -8.65 24.26
C SER A 276 -21.84 -9.70 25.34
N LYS A 277 -20.60 -10.19 25.39
CA LYS A 277 -20.12 -11.18 26.36
C LYS A 277 -18.98 -10.59 27.18
N PRO A 278 -19.25 -9.68 28.14
CA PRO A 278 -18.20 -9.16 28.99
C PRO A 278 -17.63 -10.27 29.87
N GLU A 279 -16.32 -10.26 30.05
CA GLU A 279 -15.63 -11.11 31.01
C GLU A 279 -15.19 -10.26 32.20
N SER A 280 -15.24 -10.82 33.41
CA SER A 280 -14.78 -10.16 34.62
C SER A 280 -13.83 -11.05 35.43
N GLY A 281 -12.90 -10.42 36.13
CA GLY A 281 -12.06 -11.07 37.14
C GLY A 281 -11.81 -10.14 38.32
N GLN A 282 -11.31 -10.72 39.41
CA GLN A 282 -11.05 -10.00 40.66
C GLN A 282 -9.55 -9.98 40.94
N LEU A 283 -9.02 -8.77 41.15
CA LEU A 283 -7.66 -8.52 41.60
C LEU A 283 -7.71 -8.05 43.05
N GLU A 284 -7.04 -8.75 43.94
CA GLU A 284 -6.86 -8.35 45.34
C GLU A 284 -5.43 -7.92 45.57
N LEU A 285 -5.26 -6.70 46.08
CA LEU A 285 -3.97 -6.11 46.42
C LEU A 285 -3.92 -5.98 47.94
N THR A 286 -2.86 -6.47 48.54
CA THR A 286 -2.62 -6.38 49.99
C THR A 286 -1.25 -5.77 50.26
N GLY A 287 -1.15 -4.99 51.33
CA GLY A 287 0.07 -4.32 51.70
C GLY A 287 -0.15 -3.32 52.83
N SER A 288 0.72 -2.31 52.91
CA SER A 288 0.72 -1.34 54.00
C SER A 288 0.51 0.09 53.47
N GLY A 289 -0.38 0.85 54.12
CA GLY A 289 -0.61 2.27 53.80
C GLY A 289 -1.31 2.50 52.46
N LEU A 290 -2.16 1.57 52.01
CA LEU A 290 -2.85 1.68 50.73
C LEU A 290 -3.88 2.83 50.75
N THR A 291 -3.89 3.64 49.68
CA THR A 291 -4.81 4.79 49.52
C THR A 291 -6.22 4.39 49.10
N GLY A 292 -6.41 3.14 48.65
CA GLY A 292 -7.68 2.66 48.12
C GLY A 292 -7.88 2.91 46.62
N ASP A 293 -6.84 3.37 45.91
CA ASP A 293 -6.88 3.60 44.47
C ASP A 293 -6.84 2.28 43.67
N ALA A 294 -7.52 2.25 42.53
CA ALA A 294 -7.35 1.18 41.55
C ALA A 294 -5.93 1.24 40.95
N PRO A 295 -5.38 0.09 40.49
CA PRO A 295 -4.16 0.11 39.71
C PRO A 295 -4.39 0.85 38.37
N ALA A 296 -3.30 1.29 37.74
CA ALA A 296 -3.34 2.06 36.50
C ALA A 296 -2.63 1.35 35.36
N PHE A 297 -3.00 1.63 34.12
CA PHE A 297 -2.24 1.17 32.96
C PHE A 297 -0.89 1.90 32.89
N PRO A 298 0.25 1.18 32.80
CA PRO A 298 1.50 1.79 32.35
C PRO A 298 1.40 2.18 30.86
N LEU A 299 2.36 2.97 30.35
CA LEU A 299 2.39 3.29 28.92
C LEU A 299 2.61 2.03 28.06
N LEU A 300 3.53 1.17 28.50
CA LEU A 300 3.85 -0.12 27.89
C LEU A 300 3.79 -1.22 28.95
N PRO A 301 3.56 -2.49 28.55
CA PRO A 301 3.54 -3.62 29.47
C PRO A 301 4.80 -3.71 30.32
N MET A 302 4.66 -4.33 31.50
CA MET A 302 5.74 -4.54 32.48
C MET A 302 6.44 -3.24 32.94
N GLY A 303 5.83 -2.07 32.71
CA GLY A 303 6.44 -0.77 32.99
C GLY A 303 7.62 -0.41 32.09
N LYS A 304 7.74 -1.04 30.91
CA LYS A 304 8.80 -0.72 29.93
C LYS A 304 8.67 0.70 29.40
N LYS A 305 9.79 1.26 28.93
CA LYS A 305 9.87 2.63 28.41
C LYS A 305 9.83 2.69 26.89
N THR A 306 10.25 1.62 26.22
CA THR A 306 10.30 1.56 24.75
C THR A 306 9.69 0.24 24.26
N ALA A 307 8.95 0.26 23.15
CA ALA A 307 8.55 -0.94 22.44
C ALA A 307 9.47 -1.14 21.23
N VAL A 308 9.83 -2.39 20.92
CA VAL A 308 10.64 -2.75 19.76
C VAL A 308 9.89 -3.74 18.90
N LEU A 309 9.66 -3.38 17.64
CA LEU A 309 8.95 -4.17 16.65
C LEU A 309 9.83 -4.33 15.41
N THR A 310 9.73 -5.51 14.78
CA THR A 310 10.33 -5.75 13.47
C THR A 310 9.40 -6.59 12.62
N THR A 311 9.30 -6.26 11.34
CA THR A 311 8.37 -6.97 10.44
C THR A 311 8.94 -7.20 9.05
N TRP A 312 8.45 -8.25 8.40
CA TRP A 312 9.06 -8.85 7.22
C TRP A 312 8.02 -9.21 6.18
N ASP A 313 8.19 -8.71 4.96
CA ASP A 313 7.17 -8.79 3.90
C ASP A 313 7.46 -9.91 2.88
N ASP A 314 6.40 -10.29 2.15
CA ASP A 314 6.38 -11.21 0.99
C ASP A 314 6.48 -12.71 1.26
N GLY A 315 6.75 -13.14 2.50
CA GLY A 315 6.75 -14.55 2.85
C GLY A 315 7.78 -15.40 2.08
N LYS A 316 9.04 -14.95 1.99
CA LYS A 316 10.08 -15.63 1.22
C LYS A 316 10.70 -16.79 2.00
N PRO A 317 11.34 -17.78 1.34
CA PRO A 317 12.02 -18.88 2.03
C PRO A 317 13.06 -18.42 3.05
N ASP A 318 13.70 -17.28 2.77
CA ASP A 318 14.70 -16.64 3.64
C ASP A 318 14.09 -16.20 5.00
N ASP A 319 12.77 -16.13 5.15
CA ASP A 319 12.07 -15.77 6.40
C ASP A 319 12.34 -16.76 7.53
N LEU A 320 12.59 -18.04 7.23
CA LEU A 320 12.92 -19.03 8.27
C LEU A 320 14.23 -18.69 8.99
N ARG A 321 15.28 -18.37 8.22
CA ARG A 321 16.58 -17.97 8.77
C ARG A 321 16.50 -16.59 9.46
N CYS A 322 15.68 -15.70 8.91
CA CYS A 322 15.39 -14.41 9.52
C CYS A 322 14.73 -14.59 10.91
N ALA A 323 13.67 -15.40 10.99
CA ALA A 323 12.96 -15.72 12.23
C ALA A 323 13.89 -16.33 13.29
N GLU A 324 14.74 -17.28 12.89
CA GLU A 324 15.70 -17.93 13.78
C GLU A 324 16.65 -16.91 14.44
N ILE A 325 17.26 -16.03 13.64
CA ILE A 325 18.18 -14.99 14.13
C ILE A 325 17.46 -14.01 15.06
N LEU A 326 16.30 -13.51 14.64
CA LEU A 326 15.53 -12.53 15.40
C LEU A 326 15.05 -13.11 16.74
N ASN A 327 14.56 -14.35 16.75
CA ASN A 327 14.13 -15.03 17.97
C ASN A 327 15.32 -15.26 18.92
N ARG A 328 16.50 -15.64 18.42
CA ARG A 328 17.73 -15.76 19.23
C ARG A 328 18.13 -14.43 19.88
N LEU A 329 17.88 -13.32 19.19
CA LEU A 329 18.15 -11.97 19.69
C LEU A 329 17.01 -11.39 20.56
N GLY A 330 15.96 -12.17 20.84
CA GLY A 330 14.86 -11.77 21.73
C GLY A 330 13.74 -10.99 21.06
N TYR A 331 13.73 -10.86 19.73
CA TYR A 331 12.63 -10.24 19.00
C TYR A 331 11.43 -11.18 18.85
N ARG A 332 10.25 -10.58 18.68
CA ARG A 332 9.02 -11.23 18.21
C ARG A 332 8.63 -10.64 16.85
N PRO A 333 9.17 -11.17 15.73
CA PRO A 333 8.91 -10.61 14.41
C PRO A 333 7.46 -10.83 13.95
N THR A 334 6.93 -9.94 13.10
CA THR A 334 5.69 -10.21 12.34
C THR A 334 6.03 -10.42 10.85
N PHE A 335 5.53 -11.50 10.25
CA PHE A 335 5.70 -11.83 8.84
C PHE A 335 4.39 -11.57 8.08
N PHE A 336 4.42 -10.71 7.07
CA PHE A 336 3.25 -10.34 6.27
C PHE A 336 3.21 -11.15 4.97
N LEU A 337 2.18 -11.99 4.84
CA LEU A 337 2.05 -12.97 3.76
C LEU A 337 0.96 -12.56 2.76
N ASN A 338 1.17 -12.92 1.50
CA ASN A 338 0.17 -12.94 0.44
C ASN A 338 -0.10 -14.38 -0.02
N ASN A 339 -1.12 -14.62 -0.84
CA ASN A 339 -1.56 -15.97 -1.22
C ASN A 339 -0.46 -16.79 -1.90
N ASP A 340 0.35 -16.15 -2.74
CA ASP A 340 1.38 -16.82 -3.54
C ASP A 340 2.74 -16.89 -2.82
N ALA A 341 2.80 -16.43 -1.57
CA ALA A 341 4.01 -16.43 -0.79
C ALA A 341 4.49 -17.86 -0.49
N PRO A 342 5.77 -18.20 -0.71
CA PRO A 342 6.33 -19.49 -0.32
C PRO A 342 6.07 -19.88 1.15
N ALA A 343 6.05 -18.89 2.04
CA ALA A 343 5.75 -19.06 3.46
C ALA A 343 4.38 -19.63 3.76
N MET A 344 3.41 -19.58 2.83
CA MET A 344 2.13 -20.28 3.00
C MET A 344 2.32 -21.80 3.25
N LYS A 345 3.45 -22.37 2.85
CA LYS A 345 3.79 -23.80 3.07
C LYS A 345 4.49 -24.08 4.40
N PHE A 346 4.92 -23.05 5.13
CA PHE A 346 5.71 -23.21 6.36
C PHE A 346 5.38 -22.18 7.45
N LEU A 347 4.24 -21.49 7.36
CA LEU A 347 3.83 -20.45 8.30
C LEU A 347 3.73 -20.97 9.75
N GLU A 348 3.35 -22.23 9.96
CA GLU A 348 3.36 -22.86 11.30
C GLU A 348 4.76 -22.90 11.92
N LYS A 349 5.82 -23.04 11.10
CA LYS A 349 7.21 -22.99 11.58
C LYS A 349 7.61 -21.59 12.01
N LEU A 350 7.12 -20.56 11.31
CA LEU A 350 7.34 -19.17 11.70
C LEU A 350 6.63 -18.88 13.03
N GLU A 351 5.38 -19.32 13.20
CA GLU A 351 4.68 -19.23 14.49
C GLU A 351 5.38 -19.98 15.63
N GLY A 352 5.88 -21.19 15.34
CA GLY A 352 6.69 -21.97 16.29
C GLY A 352 7.98 -21.29 16.72
N MET A 353 8.48 -20.31 15.94
CA MET A 353 9.63 -19.46 16.27
C MET A 353 9.23 -18.10 16.84
N ASN A 354 8.06 -18.00 17.48
CA ASN A 354 7.49 -16.75 18.01
C ASN A 354 7.21 -15.66 16.96
N GLY A 355 7.18 -16.02 15.68
CA GLY A 355 6.79 -15.11 14.61
C GLY A 355 5.26 -14.95 14.56
N GLU A 356 4.77 -13.72 14.59
CA GLU A 356 3.36 -13.46 14.25
C GLU A 356 3.18 -13.55 12.74
N ILE A 357 2.06 -14.11 12.29
CA ILE A 357 1.64 -14.07 10.89
C ILE A 357 0.61 -12.97 10.67
N GLY A 358 0.89 -12.08 9.72
CA GLY A 358 0.01 -10.99 9.29
C GLY A 358 -0.32 -11.05 7.80
N SER A 359 -1.24 -10.20 7.39
CA SER A 359 -1.74 -10.14 6.01
C SER A 359 -1.04 -9.07 5.15
N HIS A 360 -0.81 -9.39 3.88
CA HIS A 360 -0.19 -8.51 2.87
C HIS A 360 -1.01 -8.44 1.56
N CYS A 361 -2.34 -8.39 1.69
CA CYS A 361 -3.31 -8.61 0.62
C CYS A 361 -3.20 -10.00 -0.03
N TYR A 362 -4.21 -10.38 -0.79
CA TYR A 362 -4.25 -11.71 -1.40
C TYR A 362 -3.28 -11.78 -2.59
N HIS A 363 -3.31 -10.83 -3.51
CA HIS A 363 -2.46 -10.78 -4.71
C HIS A 363 -1.33 -9.74 -4.65
N HIS A 364 -1.06 -9.15 -3.49
CA HIS A 364 -0.06 -8.07 -3.34
C HIS A 364 -0.28 -6.81 -4.24
N PRO A 365 -1.52 -6.29 -4.43
CA PRO A 365 -1.73 -5.07 -5.20
C PRO A 365 -1.48 -3.80 -4.37
N SER A 366 -1.21 -2.69 -5.06
CA SER A 366 -1.35 -1.35 -4.46
C SER A 366 -2.84 -1.03 -4.28
N LEU A 367 -3.36 -1.10 -3.05
CA LEU A 367 -4.81 -0.96 -2.78
C LEU A 367 -5.42 0.35 -3.32
N TYR A 368 -4.67 1.45 -3.29
CA TYR A 368 -5.10 2.76 -3.81
C TYR A 368 -5.27 2.81 -5.33
N ARG A 369 -4.88 1.74 -6.05
CA ARG A 369 -5.07 1.59 -7.51
C ARG A 369 -6.21 0.64 -7.87
N LEU A 370 -7.00 0.22 -6.88
CA LEU A 370 -8.13 -0.69 -7.06
C LEU A 370 -9.44 0.06 -6.83
N THR A 371 -10.56 -0.51 -7.30
CA THR A 371 -11.89 -0.05 -6.88
C THR A 371 -12.10 -0.31 -5.39
N PRO A 372 -13.04 0.38 -4.72
CA PRO A 372 -13.39 0.14 -3.33
C PRO A 372 -13.71 -1.32 -3.01
N GLU A 373 -14.50 -1.97 -3.87
CA GLU A 373 -14.93 -3.36 -3.71
C GLU A 373 -13.73 -4.29 -3.79
N ARG A 374 -12.86 -4.05 -4.77
CA ARG A 374 -11.67 -4.88 -5.00
C ARG A 374 -10.64 -4.72 -3.89
N ALA A 375 -10.45 -3.50 -3.38
CA ALA A 375 -9.58 -3.25 -2.23
C ALA A 375 -10.09 -3.98 -0.98
N ALA A 376 -11.40 -3.93 -0.71
CA ALA A 376 -12.01 -4.66 0.41
C ALA A 376 -11.84 -6.17 0.27
N GLU A 377 -12.08 -6.70 -0.93
CA GLU A 377 -11.95 -8.12 -1.23
C GLU A 377 -10.53 -8.64 -1.03
N GLU A 378 -9.51 -7.93 -1.52
CA GLU A 378 -8.09 -8.26 -1.32
C GLU A 378 -7.72 -8.37 0.16
N CYS A 379 -8.22 -7.43 0.97
CA CYS A 379 -8.01 -7.40 2.42
C CYS A 379 -8.73 -8.56 3.12
N VAL A 380 -10.00 -8.78 2.80
CA VAL A 380 -10.84 -9.81 3.45
C VAL A 380 -10.39 -11.22 3.07
N ALA A 381 -10.12 -11.47 1.78
CA ALA A 381 -9.74 -12.78 1.29
C ALA A 381 -8.44 -13.28 1.91
N MET A 382 -7.43 -12.42 2.03
CA MET A 382 -6.18 -12.82 2.65
C MET A 382 -6.36 -13.16 4.13
N ARG A 383 -7.18 -12.39 4.86
CA ARG A 383 -7.50 -12.71 6.26
C ARG A 383 -8.20 -14.06 6.37
N LYS A 384 -9.25 -14.30 5.56
CA LYS A 384 -9.96 -15.58 5.52
C LYS A 384 -9.01 -16.76 5.25
N LEU A 385 -8.10 -16.62 4.28
CA LEU A 385 -7.13 -17.64 3.94
C LEU A 385 -6.19 -17.96 5.12
N LEU A 386 -5.62 -16.92 5.74
CA LEU A 386 -4.72 -17.09 6.87
C LEU A 386 -5.44 -17.70 8.08
N GLU A 387 -6.61 -17.19 8.46
CA GLU A 387 -7.38 -17.69 9.60
C GLU A 387 -7.81 -19.15 9.41
N LYS A 388 -8.22 -19.51 8.20
CA LYS A 388 -8.51 -20.92 7.85
C LYS A 388 -7.29 -21.81 8.03
N THR A 389 -6.09 -21.32 7.69
CA THR A 389 -4.86 -22.11 7.73
C THR A 389 -4.28 -22.19 9.15
N LEU A 390 -4.34 -21.10 9.91
CA LEU A 390 -3.78 -20.94 11.25
C LEU A 390 -4.69 -21.49 12.36
N GLY A 391 -6.01 -21.50 12.14
CA GLY A 391 -6.98 -21.89 13.17
C GLY A 391 -7.20 -20.81 14.26
N HIS A 392 -6.72 -19.59 14.04
CA HIS A 392 -6.96 -18.45 14.94
C HIS A 392 -7.06 -17.12 14.17
N PRO A 393 -7.56 -16.04 14.79
CA PRO A 393 -7.71 -14.76 14.12
C PRO A 393 -6.38 -14.11 13.71
N VAL A 394 -6.40 -13.35 12.62
CA VAL A 394 -5.29 -12.52 12.14
C VAL A 394 -5.70 -11.05 12.18
N ILE A 395 -4.94 -10.24 12.93
CA ILE A 395 -5.29 -8.84 13.21
C ILE A 395 -4.27 -7.81 12.67
N SER A 396 -3.10 -8.28 12.21
CA SER A 396 -2.03 -7.43 11.69
C SER A 396 -2.02 -7.42 10.17
N PHE A 397 -1.78 -6.24 9.60
CA PHE A 397 -1.68 -6.02 8.16
C PHE A 397 -0.48 -5.12 7.81
N ALA A 398 0.04 -5.25 6.60
CA ALA A 398 0.95 -4.29 5.98
C ALA A 398 0.47 -3.98 4.56
N TYR A 399 0.51 -2.71 4.18
CA TYR A 399 0.08 -2.29 2.83
C TYR A 399 1.14 -2.66 1.79
N PRO A 400 0.83 -3.47 0.76
CA PRO A 400 1.75 -3.72 -0.34
C PRO A 400 2.13 -2.42 -1.04
N ASN A 401 3.43 -2.18 -1.21
CA ASN A 401 3.98 -0.95 -1.79
C ASN A 401 3.65 0.33 -0.99
N GLY A 402 3.26 0.20 0.29
CA GLY A 402 2.91 1.32 1.17
C GLY A 402 1.45 1.78 1.06
N TYR A 403 1.06 2.61 2.02
CA TYR A 403 -0.28 3.20 2.09
C TYR A 403 -0.32 4.50 1.29
N ALA A 404 -1.37 4.67 0.50
CA ALA A 404 -1.82 5.95 -0.01
C ALA A 404 -3.34 5.99 0.09
N ALA A 405 -3.89 7.14 0.44
CA ALA A 405 -5.33 7.34 0.47
C ALA A 405 -5.89 7.36 -0.96
N SER A 406 -7.07 6.77 -1.14
CA SER A 406 -7.86 6.94 -2.34
C SER A 406 -9.34 7.04 -1.97
N TYR A 407 -10.05 7.93 -2.67
CA TYR A 407 -11.32 8.45 -2.18
C TYR A 407 -12.49 8.08 -3.08
N ASP A 408 -13.62 7.80 -2.46
CA ASP A 408 -14.94 7.79 -3.10
C ASP A 408 -15.90 8.69 -2.30
N VAL A 409 -17.21 8.58 -2.59
CA VAL A 409 -18.26 9.37 -1.91
C VAL A 409 -18.34 9.12 -0.39
N GLU A 410 -17.76 8.02 0.10
CA GLU A 410 -17.73 7.66 1.53
C GLU A 410 -16.39 7.99 2.20
N GLY A 411 -15.44 8.60 1.48
CA GLY A 411 -14.12 8.98 1.99
C GLY A 411 -13.02 8.02 1.56
N ASP A 412 -11.99 7.86 2.39
CA ASP A 412 -10.84 7.00 2.07
C ASP A 412 -11.23 5.51 2.09
N TYR A 413 -11.44 4.94 0.91
CA TYR A 413 -11.88 3.57 0.77
C TYR A 413 -10.76 2.55 1.05
N VAL A 414 -9.49 2.94 0.95
CA VAL A 414 -8.35 2.05 1.30
C VAL A 414 -8.36 1.82 2.81
N LEU A 415 -8.57 2.88 3.58
CA LEU A 415 -8.73 2.79 5.04
C LEU A 415 -10.01 2.05 5.43
N ARG A 416 -11.12 2.26 4.73
CA ARG A 416 -12.36 1.51 4.96
C ARG A 416 -12.17 0.02 4.67
N ALA A 417 -11.44 -0.35 3.61
CA ALA A 417 -11.18 -1.75 3.24
C ALA A 417 -10.48 -2.53 4.37
N VAL A 418 -9.39 -2.00 4.93
CA VAL A 418 -8.68 -2.68 6.03
C VAL A 418 -9.50 -2.72 7.32
N LYS A 419 -10.30 -1.69 7.61
CA LYS A 419 -11.22 -1.64 8.76
C LYS A 419 -12.35 -2.66 8.62
N ALA A 420 -12.96 -2.75 7.43
CA ALA A 420 -14.01 -3.71 7.12
C ALA A 420 -13.51 -5.16 7.16
N ALA A 421 -12.24 -5.37 6.77
CA ALA A 421 -11.56 -6.66 6.95
C ALA A 421 -11.26 -6.98 8.42
N GLY A 422 -11.43 -6.05 9.35
CA GLY A 422 -11.32 -6.24 10.80
C GLY A 422 -9.89 -6.31 11.34
N TYR A 423 -8.91 -5.74 10.61
CA TYR A 423 -7.55 -5.58 11.13
C TYR A 423 -7.48 -4.54 12.24
N TRP A 424 -6.50 -4.67 13.14
CA TRP A 424 -6.30 -3.80 14.31
C TRP A 424 -5.05 -2.94 14.23
N ALA A 425 -4.06 -3.34 13.43
CA ALA A 425 -2.91 -2.52 13.09
C ALA A 425 -2.49 -2.77 11.64
N CYS A 426 -2.25 -1.69 10.90
CA CYS A 426 -1.83 -1.73 9.49
C CYS A 426 -0.59 -0.88 9.28
N ARG A 427 0.55 -1.51 8.94
CA ARG A 427 1.83 -0.81 8.77
C ARG A 427 1.99 -0.22 7.38
N THR A 428 2.37 1.05 7.35
CA THR A 428 2.76 1.83 6.18
C THR A 428 4.29 1.81 5.97
N THR A 429 4.79 2.48 4.93
CA THR A 429 6.23 2.66 4.70
C THR A 429 6.74 4.02 5.18
N SER A 430 5.88 4.86 5.77
CA SER A 430 6.27 6.21 6.21
C SER A 430 7.16 6.15 7.45
N GLY A 431 8.26 6.92 7.40
CA GLY A 431 9.25 7.04 8.47
C GLY A 431 8.93 8.17 9.45
N SER A 432 8.94 7.91 10.75
CA SER A 432 8.87 8.92 11.83
C SER A 432 9.23 8.32 13.19
N VAL A 433 9.62 9.17 14.15
CA VAL A 433 9.69 8.79 15.57
C VAL A 433 8.34 9.09 16.24
N PHE A 434 7.77 8.11 16.93
CA PHE A 434 6.48 8.23 17.61
C PHE A 434 6.47 7.47 18.94
N THR A 435 5.50 7.80 19.79
CA THR A 435 5.24 7.15 21.07
C THR A 435 3.85 6.51 21.05
N VAL A 436 3.52 5.77 22.11
CA VAL A 436 2.16 5.24 22.32
C VAL A 436 1.10 6.34 22.25
N ASP A 437 1.39 7.53 22.77
CA ASP A 437 0.41 8.64 22.80
C ASP A 437 0.35 9.42 21.49
N THR A 438 1.37 9.30 20.62
CA THR A 438 1.42 10.01 19.32
C THR A 438 1.30 9.08 18.11
N ILE A 439 0.87 7.82 18.32
CA ILE A 439 0.85 6.79 17.28
C ILE A 439 -0.15 7.08 16.15
N GLY A 440 -1.21 7.86 16.42
CA GLY A 440 -2.27 8.17 15.45
C GLY A 440 -3.25 7.01 15.24
N ASP A 441 -3.88 6.95 14.06
CA ASP A 441 -4.76 5.82 13.68
C ASP A 441 -3.90 4.56 13.46
N PRO A 442 -4.10 3.46 14.24
CA PRO A 442 -3.36 2.21 14.08
C PRO A 442 -3.47 1.58 12.69
N MET A 443 -4.47 1.97 11.89
CA MET A 443 -4.60 1.56 10.49
C MET A 443 -3.63 2.28 9.54
N THR A 444 -2.84 3.22 10.05
CA THR A 444 -1.81 3.95 9.31
C THR A 444 -0.50 3.97 10.10
N LEU A 445 -0.18 2.85 10.74
CA LEU A 445 0.96 2.73 11.63
C LEU A 445 2.26 3.06 10.88
N LYS A 446 3.00 4.04 11.39
CA LYS A 446 4.29 4.48 10.86
C LYS A 446 5.41 3.57 11.35
N THR A 447 6.59 3.72 10.74
CA THR A 447 7.81 3.00 11.12
C THR A 447 8.94 4.00 11.36
N ASN A 448 10.05 3.56 11.94
CA ASN A 448 11.31 4.31 11.95
C ASN A 448 12.08 4.14 10.66
N GLY A 449 11.88 3.03 9.92
CA GLY A 449 12.45 2.89 8.59
C GLY A 449 12.67 1.46 8.15
N PHE A 450 13.39 1.35 7.04
CA PHE A 450 13.74 0.10 6.38
C PHE A 450 15.13 -0.38 6.83
N PHE A 451 15.31 -1.69 7.06
CA PHE A 451 16.53 -2.27 7.63
C PHE A 451 17.83 -1.95 6.85
N GLY A 452 17.73 -1.62 5.56
CA GLY A 452 18.86 -1.19 4.74
C GLY A 452 19.39 0.23 5.02
N ASN A 453 18.76 1.00 5.91
CA ASN A 453 19.18 2.36 6.27
C ASN A 453 19.71 2.44 7.72
N GLU A 454 20.80 1.72 7.98
CA GLU A 454 21.33 1.55 9.34
C GLU A 454 21.64 2.88 10.06
N LYS A 455 22.31 3.82 9.39
CA LYS A 455 22.71 5.09 10.01
C LYS A 455 21.50 5.86 10.53
N ASP A 456 20.42 5.88 9.76
CA ASP A 456 19.21 6.58 10.16
C ASP A 456 18.47 5.83 11.27
N LEU A 457 18.42 4.49 11.22
CA LEU A 457 17.81 3.67 12.27
C LEU A 457 18.53 3.80 13.61
N LEU A 458 19.87 3.90 13.63
CA LEU A 458 20.65 4.16 14.85
C LEU A 458 20.28 5.52 15.47
N ARG A 459 20.21 6.57 14.66
CA ARG A 459 19.79 7.90 15.12
C ARG A 459 18.36 7.85 15.69
N GLN A 460 17.44 7.23 14.96
CA GLN A 460 16.04 7.13 15.39
C GLN A 460 15.85 6.23 16.61
N TRP A 461 16.70 5.23 16.81
CA TRP A 461 16.71 4.40 18.02
C TRP A 461 16.99 5.24 19.27
N ASP A 462 18.03 6.07 19.23
CA ASP A 462 18.39 6.95 20.35
C ASP A 462 17.28 7.97 20.63
N GLU A 463 16.73 8.59 19.58
CA GLU A 463 15.59 9.52 19.69
C GLU A 463 14.34 8.87 20.27
N THR A 464 14.08 7.61 19.90
CA THR A 464 12.93 6.85 20.41
C THR A 464 13.09 6.49 21.87
N ARG A 465 14.28 6.04 22.28
CA ARG A 465 14.59 5.70 23.68
C ARG A 465 14.62 6.89 24.62
N ALA A 466 14.89 8.09 24.10
CA ALA A 466 14.78 9.33 24.86
C ALA A 466 13.33 9.69 25.23
N LYS A 467 12.33 9.06 24.58
CA LYS A 467 10.91 9.30 24.84
C LYS A 467 10.32 8.18 25.71
N ASN A 468 9.59 8.56 26.75
CA ASN A 468 8.81 7.59 27.51
C ASN A 468 7.65 7.06 26.65
N GLY A 469 7.49 5.74 26.58
CA GLY A 469 6.54 5.11 25.67
C GLY A 469 6.94 5.19 24.20
N GLY A 470 8.23 5.37 23.88
CA GLY A 470 8.72 5.37 22.50
C GLY A 470 8.48 4.03 21.80
N ILE A 471 8.18 4.05 20.50
CA ILE A 471 8.00 2.84 19.69
C ILE A 471 9.07 2.82 18.60
N PHE A 472 9.97 1.85 18.67
CA PHE A 472 10.99 1.61 17.67
C PHE A 472 10.53 0.46 16.77
N TYR A 473 10.21 0.79 15.53
CA TYR A 473 9.61 -0.14 14.58
C TYR A 473 10.33 -0.06 13.23
N PHE A 474 11.08 -1.10 12.85
CA PHE A 474 11.67 -1.20 11.51
C PHE A 474 11.09 -2.37 10.71
N TRP A 475 11.24 -2.32 9.39
CA TRP A 475 10.73 -3.37 8.50
C TRP A 475 11.74 -3.74 7.40
N GLY A 476 11.52 -4.87 6.74
CA GLY A 476 12.38 -5.35 5.67
C GLY A 476 11.80 -6.47 4.83
N HIS A 477 12.61 -6.94 3.89
CA HIS A 477 12.37 -8.21 3.21
C HIS A 477 13.58 -9.11 3.39
N SER A 478 13.37 -10.35 3.80
CA SER A 478 14.45 -11.29 4.10
C SER A 478 15.30 -11.62 2.87
N TRP A 479 14.69 -11.64 1.69
CA TRP A 479 15.39 -11.88 0.42
C TRP A 479 16.41 -10.79 0.05
N GLN A 480 16.33 -9.61 0.67
CA GLN A 480 17.28 -8.52 0.46
C GLN A 480 18.53 -8.63 1.35
N ILE A 481 18.55 -9.55 2.33
CA ILE A 481 19.70 -9.71 3.24
C ILE A 481 20.92 -10.23 2.48
N GLY A 482 20.76 -11.33 1.74
CA GLY A 482 21.84 -11.92 0.98
C GLY A 482 21.76 -13.43 0.83
N LYS A 483 22.78 -14.01 0.21
CA LYS A 483 22.92 -15.46 -0.05
C LYS A 483 24.13 -16.08 0.63
N THR A 484 25.05 -15.28 1.19
CA THR A 484 26.25 -15.79 1.89
C THR A 484 26.13 -15.62 3.41
N ASP A 485 26.84 -16.46 4.15
CA ASP A 485 26.84 -16.40 5.61
C ASP A 485 27.40 -15.08 6.15
N GLU A 486 28.32 -14.43 5.45
CA GLU A 486 28.82 -13.10 5.83
C GLU A 486 27.73 -12.04 5.73
N GLN A 487 26.85 -12.11 4.74
CA GLN A 487 25.72 -11.17 4.61
C GLN A 487 24.70 -11.39 5.72
N TRP A 488 24.41 -12.65 6.05
CA TRP A 488 23.54 -13.00 7.17
C TRP A 488 24.16 -12.62 8.53
N LYS A 489 25.48 -12.74 8.68
CA LYS A 489 26.19 -12.28 9.87
C LYS A 489 26.09 -10.77 10.04
N LYS A 490 26.21 -9.99 8.95
CA LYS A 490 25.98 -8.53 8.98
C LYS A 490 24.56 -8.17 9.40
N PHE A 491 23.56 -8.92 8.92
CA PHE A 491 22.18 -8.74 9.36
C PHE A 491 21.98 -9.05 10.85
N GLU A 492 22.59 -10.12 11.35
CA GLU A 492 22.57 -10.44 12.78
C GLU A 492 23.25 -9.34 13.62
N ASP A 493 24.43 -8.88 13.20
CA ASP A 493 25.16 -7.79 13.87
C ASP A 493 24.38 -6.48 13.86
N PHE A 494 23.64 -6.22 12.78
CA PHE A 494 22.71 -5.10 12.70
C PHE A 494 21.58 -5.23 13.74
N CYS A 495 20.88 -6.37 13.78
CA CYS A 495 19.78 -6.58 14.72
C CYS A 495 20.26 -6.57 16.17
N ALA A 496 21.49 -7.05 16.44
CA ALA A 496 22.06 -7.08 17.79
C ALA A 496 22.21 -5.67 18.40
N LYS A 497 22.33 -4.62 17.59
CA LYS A 497 22.43 -3.21 18.07
C LYS A 497 21.19 -2.73 18.81
N PHE A 498 20.02 -3.30 18.51
CA PHE A 498 18.75 -2.93 19.11
C PHE A 498 18.16 -4.06 19.97
N ALA A 499 18.89 -5.15 20.18
CA ALA A 499 18.44 -6.35 20.89
C ALA A 499 18.65 -6.25 22.41
N ASN A 500 17.92 -7.09 23.17
CA ASN A 500 18.11 -7.32 24.60
C ASN A 500 18.20 -6.06 25.49
N CYS A 501 17.52 -4.97 25.12
CA CYS A 501 17.46 -3.75 25.92
C CYS A 501 16.55 -3.98 27.15
N PRO A 502 17.04 -3.89 28.40
CA PRO A 502 16.25 -4.20 29.59
C PRO A 502 15.01 -3.33 29.79
N ASP A 503 15.07 -2.08 29.32
CA ASP A 503 13.96 -1.11 29.40
C ASP A 503 12.98 -1.22 28.21
N ALA A 504 13.21 -2.14 27.28
CA ALA A 504 12.38 -2.36 26.10
C ALA A 504 11.42 -3.56 26.24
N TRP A 505 10.28 -3.45 25.59
CA TRP A 505 9.35 -4.54 25.33
C TRP A 505 9.49 -4.96 23.85
N TYR A 506 10.01 -6.16 23.61
CA TYR A 506 10.08 -6.74 22.28
C TYR A 506 8.74 -7.41 21.96
N ALA A 507 8.02 -6.83 21.01
CA ALA A 507 6.65 -7.17 20.71
C ALA A 507 6.47 -7.40 19.21
N SER A 508 5.49 -8.23 18.86
CA SER A 508 4.95 -8.27 17.52
C SER A 508 4.02 -7.07 17.27
N GLN A 509 3.65 -6.80 16.02
CA GLN A 509 2.66 -5.77 15.70
C GLN A 509 1.29 -6.07 16.35
N GLY A 510 0.87 -7.33 16.33
CA GLY A 510 -0.34 -7.80 16.96
C GLY A 510 -0.34 -7.57 18.46
N GLU A 511 0.76 -7.91 19.16
CA GLU A 511 0.89 -7.69 20.60
C GLU A 511 0.77 -6.19 20.96
N LEU A 512 1.41 -5.30 20.19
CA LEU A 512 1.22 -3.86 20.35
C LEU A 512 -0.24 -3.45 20.16
N SER A 513 -0.90 -3.95 19.12
CA SER A 513 -2.31 -3.62 18.84
C SER A 513 -3.26 -4.12 19.94
N ILE A 514 -3.02 -5.31 20.48
CA ILE A 514 -3.79 -5.86 21.61
C ILE A 514 -3.58 -4.99 22.85
N TRP A 515 -2.34 -4.57 23.11
CA TRP A 515 -2.04 -3.68 24.25
C TRP A 515 -2.80 -2.36 24.16
N LEU A 516 -2.79 -1.72 22.99
CA LEU A 516 -3.56 -0.48 22.76
C LEU A 516 -5.07 -0.72 22.96
N TRP A 517 -5.59 -1.84 22.45
CA TRP A 517 -6.99 -2.22 22.64
C TRP A 517 -7.35 -2.45 24.12
N LEU A 518 -6.50 -3.15 24.87
CA LEU A 518 -6.70 -3.42 26.30
C LEU A 518 -6.77 -2.11 27.11
N ARG A 519 -5.87 -1.17 26.85
CA ARG A 519 -5.87 0.15 27.52
C ARG A 519 -7.17 0.94 27.32
N SER A 520 -7.84 0.75 26.19
CA SER A 520 -9.10 1.43 25.88
C SER A 520 -10.36 0.67 26.33
N ASN A 521 -10.28 -0.64 26.55
CA ASN A 521 -11.46 -1.50 26.73
C ASN A 521 -11.54 -2.20 28.09
N VAL A 522 -10.46 -2.21 28.88
CA VAL A 522 -10.48 -2.72 30.25
C VAL A 522 -11.02 -1.65 31.20
N LYS A 523 -12.01 -2.03 31.99
CA LYS A 523 -12.61 -1.23 33.06
C LYS A 523 -12.21 -1.79 34.42
N MET A 524 -11.94 -0.90 35.36
CA MET A 524 -11.54 -1.25 36.72
C MET A 524 -12.46 -0.53 37.72
N GLU A 525 -13.02 -1.29 38.66
CA GLU A 525 -13.93 -0.80 39.70
C GLU A 525 -13.42 -1.28 41.06
N VAL A 526 -13.20 -0.37 42.00
CA VAL A 526 -12.80 -0.72 43.37
C VAL A 526 -14.02 -1.23 44.13
N ALA A 527 -14.03 -2.53 44.45
CA ALA A 527 -15.13 -3.20 45.13
C ALA A 527 -15.00 -3.15 46.67
N ASP A 528 -13.77 -3.17 47.18
CA ASP A 528 -13.46 -3.08 48.61
C ASP A 528 -12.14 -2.33 48.81
N LYS A 529 -12.05 -1.50 49.85
CA LYS A 529 -10.84 -0.74 50.16
C LYS A 529 -10.67 -0.50 51.66
N SER A 530 -9.43 -0.68 52.11
CA SER A 530 -8.93 -0.36 53.44
C SER A 530 -7.44 -0.03 53.34
N PRO A 531 -6.81 0.51 54.41
CA PRO A 531 -5.36 0.75 54.42
C PRO A 531 -4.50 -0.51 54.23
N ALA A 532 -5.07 -1.71 54.37
CA ALA A 532 -4.36 -2.99 54.23
C ALA A 532 -4.73 -3.78 52.97
N LYS A 533 -5.86 -3.45 52.32
CA LYS A 533 -6.41 -4.23 51.20
C LYS A 533 -7.17 -3.34 50.20
N VAL A 534 -6.97 -3.59 48.91
CA VAL A 534 -7.80 -3.07 47.83
C VAL A 534 -8.25 -4.22 46.93
N ALA A 535 -9.55 -4.43 46.78
CA ALA A 535 -10.11 -5.40 45.84
C ALA A 535 -10.70 -4.65 44.64
N VAL A 536 -10.29 -5.05 43.44
CA VAL A 536 -10.65 -4.41 42.17
C VAL A 536 -11.30 -5.43 41.25
N LYS A 537 -12.52 -5.14 40.81
CA LYS A 537 -13.19 -5.86 39.73
C LYS A 537 -12.68 -5.31 38.41
N ILE A 538 -12.14 -6.19 37.58
CA ILE A 538 -11.62 -5.86 36.25
C ILE A 538 -12.55 -6.49 35.22
N THR A 539 -13.01 -5.72 34.24
CA THR A 539 -13.96 -6.16 33.21
C THR A 539 -13.50 -5.73 31.82
N ARG A 540 -13.70 -6.58 30.82
CA ARG A 540 -13.47 -6.25 29.40
C ARG A 540 -14.48 -7.00 28.51
N PRO A 541 -14.69 -6.58 27.25
CA PRO A 541 -15.32 -7.45 26.24
C PRO A 541 -14.57 -8.79 26.10
N TRP A 542 -15.28 -9.87 25.78
CA TRP A 542 -14.63 -11.13 25.42
C TRP A 542 -13.69 -10.88 24.23
N LEU A 543 -12.46 -11.38 24.38
CA LEU A 543 -11.42 -11.35 23.36
C LEU A 543 -11.09 -12.80 23.02
N HIS A 544 -10.91 -13.09 21.72
CA HIS A 544 -10.56 -14.43 21.27
C HIS A 544 -9.40 -15.03 22.09
N PRO A 545 -9.52 -16.27 22.63
CA PRO A 545 -8.55 -16.85 23.56
C PRO A 545 -7.10 -16.80 23.08
N TYR A 546 -6.86 -17.10 21.80
CA TYR A 546 -5.53 -16.99 21.18
C TYR A 546 -4.92 -15.60 21.38
N LEU A 547 -5.64 -14.52 21.06
CA LEU A 547 -5.15 -13.15 21.19
C LEU A 547 -5.02 -12.75 22.66
N SER A 548 -5.97 -13.17 23.50
CA SER A 548 -5.91 -12.94 24.95
C SER A 548 -4.68 -13.58 25.61
N ALA A 549 -4.12 -14.63 25.03
CA ALA A 549 -2.90 -15.27 25.52
C ALA A 549 -1.61 -14.56 25.07
N LYS A 550 -1.64 -13.80 23.96
CA LYS A 550 -0.45 -13.12 23.42
C LYS A 550 -0.03 -11.89 24.22
N CYS A 551 -0.98 -11.12 24.75
CA CYS A 551 -0.69 -9.91 25.51
C CYS A 551 -1.48 -9.89 26.83
N PRO A 552 -0.85 -10.26 27.97
CA PRO A 552 -1.45 -10.16 29.29
C PRO A 552 -1.82 -8.72 29.66
N VAL A 553 -2.80 -8.55 30.55
CA VAL A 553 -3.13 -7.22 31.09
C VAL A 553 -2.07 -6.84 32.12
N SER A 554 -1.25 -5.85 31.79
CA SER A 554 -0.22 -5.33 32.69
C SER A 554 -0.72 -4.08 33.40
N LEU A 555 -0.61 -4.03 34.72
CA LEU A 555 -1.10 -2.91 35.54
C LEU A 555 -0.07 -2.48 36.57
N LYS A 556 0.15 -1.18 36.68
CA LYS A 556 0.93 -0.55 37.73
C LYS A 556 0.08 -0.51 39.01
N VAL A 557 0.55 -1.18 40.06
CA VAL A 557 -0.15 -1.22 41.35
C VAL A 557 0.15 0.03 42.19
N PRO A 558 -0.75 0.43 43.10
CA PRO A 558 -0.49 1.51 44.05
C PRO A 558 0.78 1.27 44.88
N ALA A 559 1.38 2.34 45.39
CA ALA A 559 2.51 2.23 46.31
C ALA A 559 2.10 1.50 47.60
N GLY A 560 3.03 0.74 48.19
CA GLY A 560 2.78 -0.04 49.41
C GLY A 560 2.15 -1.42 49.18
N VAL A 561 1.83 -1.79 47.94
CA VAL A 561 1.37 -3.15 47.60
C VAL A 561 2.54 -4.14 47.73
N GLU A 562 2.35 -5.15 48.56
CA GLU A 562 3.33 -6.21 48.85
C GLU A 562 2.94 -7.53 48.20
N LYS A 563 1.64 -7.77 48.04
CA LYS A 563 1.09 -9.00 47.46
C LYS A 563 -0.12 -8.70 46.57
N ALA A 564 -0.22 -9.43 45.47
CA ALA A 564 -1.32 -9.36 44.52
C ALA A 564 -1.88 -10.75 44.22
N VAL A 565 -3.21 -10.87 44.19
CA VAL A 565 -3.93 -12.13 43.92
C VAL A 565 -4.93 -11.88 42.80
N TRP A 566 -4.76 -12.56 41.68
CA TRP A 566 -5.66 -12.52 40.53
C TRP A 566 -6.49 -13.79 40.47
N GLN A 567 -7.82 -13.67 40.54
CA GLN A 567 -8.75 -14.81 40.51
C GLN A 567 -8.35 -15.92 41.51
N GLY A 568 -7.97 -15.53 42.73
CA GLY A 568 -7.56 -16.45 43.79
C GLY A 568 -6.14 -17.02 43.68
N LYS A 569 -5.38 -16.67 42.63
CA LYS A 569 -3.98 -17.09 42.44
C LYS A 569 -3.04 -15.92 42.67
N GLU A 570 -2.01 -16.11 43.49
CA GLU A 570 -0.97 -15.10 43.69
C GLU A 570 -0.24 -14.81 42.37
N VAL A 571 -0.06 -13.53 42.05
CA VAL A 571 0.68 -13.07 40.87
C VAL A 571 1.88 -12.22 41.33
N PRO A 572 3.07 -12.37 40.70
CA PRO A 572 4.24 -11.61 41.10
C PRO A 572 4.02 -10.10 40.93
N VAL A 573 4.44 -9.33 41.93
CA VAL A 573 4.57 -7.87 41.84
C VAL A 573 6.03 -7.57 41.50
N ALA A 574 6.31 -7.25 40.24
CA ALA A 574 7.65 -6.94 39.76
C ALA A 574 7.74 -5.45 39.41
N ASN A 575 8.63 -4.71 40.07
CA ASN A 575 8.82 -3.27 39.86
C ASN A 575 7.51 -2.45 39.96
N GLY A 576 6.63 -2.83 40.90
CA GLY A 576 5.32 -2.18 41.08
C GLY A 576 4.32 -2.45 39.95
N VAL A 577 4.50 -3.54 39.20
CA VAL A 577 3.62 -3.96 38.10
C VAL A 577 3.20 -5.42 38.30
N VAL A 578 1.97 -5.73 37.93
CA VAL A 578 1.43 -7.10 37.87
C VAL A 578 1.00 -7.43 36.43
N GLU A 579 1.06 -8.71 36.07
CA GLU A 579 0.54 -9.21 34.79
C GLU A 579 -0.59 -10.21 35.02
N LEU A 580 -1.75 -9.93 34.43
CA LEU A 580 -2.97 -10.70 34.61
C LEU A 580 -3.26 -11.49 33.33
N LYS A 581 -3.28 -12.82 33.45
CA LYS A 581 -3.65 -13.74 32.38
C LYS A 581 -5.11 -14.15 32.56
N TRP A 582 -5.92 -13.96 31.52
CA TRP A 582 -7.38 -14.12 31.60
C TRP A 582 -7.83 -15.59 31.57
N ASN A 583 -7.22 -16.39 30.69
CA ASN A 583 -7.58 -17.79 30.49
C ASN A 583 -6.44 -18.68 30.99
N GLN A 584 -6.48 -19.03 32.28
CA GLN A 584 -5.83 -20.25 32.77
C GLN A 584 -6.90 -21.33 32.90
N GLU A 585 -7.36 -21.88 31.78
CA GLU A 585 -7.87 -23.25 31.83
C GLU A 585 -6.70 -24.17 32.15
N ASN A 586 -6.95 -25.13 33.04
CA ASN A 586 -5.99 -26.15 33.45
C ASN A 586 -5.38 -26.79 32.21
N SER A 587 -4.09 -26.53 31.93
CA SER A 587 -3.30 -27.29 30.98
C SER A 587 -3.09 -28.71 31.54
N LYS A 588 -4.12 -29.53 31.41
CA LYS A 588 -4.09 -30.99 31.45
C LYS A 588 -4.97 -31.45 30.31
N ASN A 589 -4.35 -31.65 29.15
CA ASN A 589 -4.43 -32.87 28.35
C ASN A 589 -3.42 -32.79 27.21
#